data_AF-A0A8B6BPD0-F1
#
_entry.id   AF-A0A8B6BPD0-F1
#
_cell.length_a   1.000
_cell.length_b   1.000
_cell.length_c   1.000
_cell.angle_alpha   90.00
_cell.angle_beta   90.00
_cell.angle_gamma   90.00
#
_symmetry.space_group_name_H-M   'P 1'
#
loop_
_entity.id
_entity.type
_entity.pdbx_description
1 polymer ?
#
loop_
_entity_poly.entity_id
_entity_poly.type
_entity_poly.pdbx_seq_one_letter_code
_entity_poly.pdbx_strand_id
1 'polypeptide(L)'
;MKFLACVIALVFAVFSVTDAMTTMMTHTHHSTREPYEKDSLAFYFDDTSNYLILKTKGYCYFMALTFAEQHMVHNPDGMRRIETQMFHFMTSATHTAMTGGDHAHVSHYVYNKHCAHEHMIKLVQ
;
A
#
# COMPACT_ATOMS: atom_id res chain seq x y z
N MET A 1 18.37 -71.00 12.71
CA MET A 1 18.00 -69.85 11.85
C MET A 1 18.21 -68.50 12.54
N LYS A 2 19.44 -68.18 12.99
CA LYS A 2 19.77 -66.86 13.58
C LYS A 2 21.12 -66.29 13.12
N PHE A 3 21.91 -67.04 12.36
CA PHE A 3 23.25 -66.63 11.91
C PHE A 3 23.30 -66.10 10.47
N LEU A 4 22.19 -66.16 9.71
CA LEU A 4 22.13 -65.63 8.34
C LEU A 4 21.81 -64.12 8.28
N ALA A 5 21.28 -63.55 9.38
CA ALA A 5 20.87 -62.14 9.43
C ALA A 5 22.05 -61.17 9.67
N CYS A 6 23.18 -61.64 10.22
CA CYS A 6 24.33 -60.77 10.51
C CYS A 6 25.21 -60.46 9.29
N VAL A 7 25.16 -61.27 8.22
CA VAL A 7 26.02 -61.06 7.04
C VAL A 7 25.43 -60.01 6.09
N ILE A 8 24.10 -59.85 6.07
CA ILE A 8 23.43 -58.87 5.20
C ILE A 8 23.60 -57.42 5.72
N ALA A 9 23.79 -57.25 7.04
CA ALA A 9 23.99 -55.92 7.64
C ALA A 9 25.37 -55.31 7.35
N LEU A 10 26.35 -56.11 6.92
CA LEU A 10 27.72 -55.67 6.69
C LEU A 10 28.01 -55.25 5.24
N VAL A 11 27.08 -55.48 4.30
CA VAL A 11 27.27 -55.14 2.87
C VAL A 11 26.68 -53.78 2.51
N PHE A 12 25.78 -53.21 3.32
CA PHE A 12 25.18 -51.89 3.06
C PHE A 12 26.01 -50.70 3.57
N ALA A 13 27.12 -50.92 4.27
CA ALA A 13 27.91 -49.86 4.89
C ALA A 13 29.06 -49.31 4.03
N VAL A 14 29.13 -49.62 2.72
CA VAL A 14 30.30 -49.27 1.88
C VAL A 14 29.98 -48.49 0.60
N PHE A 15 28.73 -48.07 0.37
CA PHE A 15 28.39 -47.24 -0.80
C PHE A 15 27.56 -46.02 -0.40
N SER A 16 28.22 -44.98 0.10
CA SER A 16 27.72 -43.61 0.06
C SER A 16 28.91 -42.64 0.07
N VAL A 17 29.70 -42.72 -1.00
CA VAL A 17 30.58 -41.63 -1.41
C VAL A 17 29.76 -40.74 -2.35
N THR A 18 29.99 -39.42 -2.30
CA THR A 18 29.44 -38.34 -3.17
C THR A 18 28.04 -37.86 -2.76
N ASP A 19 27.75 -36.57 -2.54
CA ASP A 19 28.42 -35.33 -2.91
C ASP A 19 28.30 -34.32 -1.78
N ALA A 20 29.38 -33.57 -1.52
CA ALA A 20 29.30 -32.30 -0.82
C ALA A 20 28.47 -31.34 -1.68
N MET A 21 27.16 -31.32 -1.46
CA MET A 21 26.30 -30.29 -2.02
C MET A 21 26.66 -28.97 -1.33
N THR A 22 27.63 -28.28 -1.92
CA THR A 22 27.85 -26.86 -1.71
C THR A 22 26.53 -26.21 -2.08
N THR A 23 25.74 -25.86 -1.07
CA THR A 23 24.53 -25.08 -1.27
C THR A 23 24.99 -23.72 -1.76
N MET A 24 25.13 -23.57 -3.08
CA MET A 24 25.22 -22.25 -3.67
C MET A 24 23.92 -21.57 -3.30
N MET A 25 23.98 -20.60 -2.38
CA MET A 25 22.88 -19.69 -2.16
C MET A 25 22.57 -19.10 -3.52
N THR A 26 21.47 -19.55 -4.11
CA THR A 26 20.93 -18.92 -5.28
C THR A 26 20.56 -17.54 -4.80
N HIS A 27 21.39 -16.55 -5.10
CA HIS A 27 20.98 -15.16 -5.00
C HIS A 27 19.87 -15.01 -6.04
N THR A 28 18.64 -15.34 -5.66
CA THR A 28 17.48 -14.70 -6.25
C THR A 28 17.72 -13.22 -5.98
N HIS A 29 18.26 -12.54 -7.00
CA HIS A 29 18.06 -11.12 -7.15
C HIS A 29 16.55 -10.93 -7.25
N HIS A 30 15.86 -10.96 -6.11
CA HIS A 30 14.67 -10.16 -5.96
C HIS A 30 15.17 -8.77 -6.29
N SER A 31 14.93 -8.35 -7.53
CA SER A 31 14.99 -6.95 -7.87
C SER A 31 14.02 -6.31 -6.89
N THR A 32 14.54 -5.79 -5.78
CA THR A 32 13.93 -4.74 -4.98
C THR A 32 13.97 -3.51 -5.87
N ARG A 33 13.23 -3.57 -6.98
CA ARG A 33 12.90 -2.41 -7.75
C ARG A 33 12.00 -1.65 -6.80
N GLU A 34 12.57 -0.62 -6.17
CA GLU A 34 11.78 0.37 -5.48
C GLU A 34 10.60 0.75 -6.40
N PRO A 35 9.36 0.84 -5.87
CA PRO A 35 8.23 1.30 -6.65
C PRO A 35 8.64 2.57 -7.40
N TYR A 36 8.25 2.70 -8.66
CA TYR A 36 8.56 3.90 -9.42
C TYR A 36 8.04 5.11 -8.62
N GLU A 37 8.82 6.19 -8.48
CA GLU A 37 8.37 7.42 -7.80
C GLU A 37 7.05 7.98 -8.37
N LYS A 38 6.69 7.56 -9.59
CA LYS A 38 5.39 7.83 -10.23
C LYS A 38 4.18 7.19 -9.54
N ASP A 39 4.41 6.18 -8.70
CA ASP A 39 3.39 5.53 -7.88
C ASP A 39 3.37 6.10 -6.45
N SER A 40 4.09 7.21 -6.20
CA SER A 40 3.98 7.93 -4.93
C SER A 40 2.57 8.49 -4.75
N LEU A 41 2.01 8.27 -3.57
CA LEU A 41 0.72 8.80 -3.18
C LEU A 41 0.94 10.21 -2.65
N ALA A 42 0.42 11.20 -3.38
CA ALA A 42 0.52 12.61 -3.01
C ALA A 42 -0.78 13.07 -2.35
N PHE A 43 -0.68 13.40 -1.07
CA PHE A 43 -1.75 14.02 -0.31
C PHE A 43 -1.70 15.53 -0.42
N TYR A 44 -2.86 16.16 -0.55
CA TYR A 44 -3.02 17.61 -0.59
C TYR A 44 -4.12 18.02 0.37
N PHE A 45 -3.81 18.95 1.27
CA PHE A 45 -4.80 19.57 2.14
C PHE A 45 -5.28 20.87 1.51
N ASP A 46 -6.58 20.97 1.24
CA ASP A 46 -7.25 22.19 0.79
C ASP A 46 -7.77 22.95 2.01
N ASP A 47 -7.12 24.08 2.33
CA ASP A 47 -7.44 24.93 3.47
C ASP A 47 -8.78 25.66 3.33
N THR A 48 -9.24 25.86 2.10
CA THR A 48 -10.50 26.57 1.80
C THR A 48 -11.69 25.67 2.11
N SER A 49 -11.59 24.40 1.71
CA SER A 49 -12.67 23.43 1.82
C SER A 49 -12.52 22.47 2.99
N ASN A 50 -11.37 22.48 3.67
CA ASN A 50 -10.97 21.53 4.70
C ASN A 50 -11.07 20.06 4.25
N TYR A 51 -10.67 19.80 3.00
CA TYR A 51 -10.58 18.45 2.45
C TYR A 51 -9.13 17.97 2.48
N LEU A 52 -8.92 16.72 2.92
CA LEU A 52 -7.73 15.98 2.54
C LEU A 52 -7.99 15.27 1.21
N ILE A 53 -7.11 15.48 0.25
CA ILE A 53 -7.25 15.03 -1.12
C ILE A 53 -6.11 14.07 -1.45
N LEU A 54 -6.46 12.94 -2.07
CA LEU A 54 -5.51 11.98 -2.61
C LEU A 54 -5.80 11.80 -4.09
N LYS A 55 -4.81 12.16 -4.91
CA LYS A 55 -4.86 11.90 -6.35
C LYS A 55 -4.23 10.54 -6.65
N THR A 56 -4.96 9.71 -7.37
CA THR A 56 -4.44 8.48 -7.98
C THR A 56 -4.66 8.53 -9.49
N LYS A 57 -4.28 7.46 -10.20
CA LYS A 57 -4.52 7.36 -11.65
C LYS A 57 -6.03 7.20 -11.92
N GLY A 58 -6.68 8.25 -12.40
CA GLY A 58 -8.08 8.26 -12.80
C GLY A 58 -9.04 8.79 -11.72
N TYR A 59 -8.58 8.99 -10.48
CA TYR A 59 -9.44 9.36 -9.37
C TYR A 59 -8.81 10.43 -8.48
N CYS A 60 -9.64 11.31 -7.97
CA CYS A 60 -9.29 12.24 -6.89
C CYS A 60 -10.25 11.99 -5.73
N TYR A 61 -9.72 11.47 -4.63
CA TYR A 61 -10.51 11.15 -3.44
C TYR A 61 -10.49 12.33 -2.48
N PHE A 62 -11.65 12.67 -1.92
CA PHE A 62 -11.84 13.80 -1.00
C PHE A 62 -12.36 13.27 0.33
N MET A 63 -11.60 13.49 1.41
CA MET A 63 -12.04 13.21 2.77
C MET A 63 -12.25 14.52 3.51
N ALA A 64 -13.49 14.78 3.96
CA ALA A 64 -13.77 15.94 4.78
C ALA A 64 -13.04 15.80 6.11
N LEU A 65 -12.40 16.87 6.59
CA LEU A 65 -11.77 16.89 7.90
C LEU A 65 -12.70 17.53 8.92
N THR A 66 -12.90 16.83 10.03
CA THR A 66 -13.52 17.40 11.24
C THR A 66 -12.68 18.56 11.77
N PHE A 67 -13.27 19.42 12.59
CA PHE A 67 -12.57 20.56 13.19
C PHE A 67 -11.32 20.14 13.98
N ALA A 68 -11.35 18.98 14.65
CA ALA A 68 -10.19 18.43 15.33
C ALA A 68 -9.10 17.98 14.34
N GLU A 69 -9.48 17.32 13.24
CA GLU A 69 -8.56 16.85 12.20
C GLU A 69 -7.89 17.99 11.42
N GLN A 70 -8.58 19.12 11.22
CA GLN A 70 -8.02 20.31 10.57
C GLN A 70 -6.75 20.83 11.27
N HIS A 71 -6.64 20.68 12.59
CA HIS A 71 -5.43 21.06 13.32
C HIS A 71 -4.35 19.98 13.25
N MET A 72 -4.76 18.72 13.12
CA MET A 72 -3.86 17.56 13.09
C MET A 72 -3.05 17.46 11.79
N VAL A 73 -3.51 18.02 10.66
CA VAL A 73 -2.75 18.04 9.39
C VAL A 73 -1.41 18.77 9.50
N HIS A 74 -1.27 19.69 10.47
CA HIS A 74 -0.03 20.42 10.73
C HIS A 74 0.93 19.68 11.67
N ASN A 75 0.55 18.49 12.15
CA ASN A 75 1.36 17.61 12.97
C ASN A 75 1.67 16.32 12.18
N PRO A 76 2.94 15.89 12.04
CA PRO A 76 3.27 14.66 11.32
C PRO A 76 2.51 13.42 11.78
N ASP A 77 2.35 13.22 13.09
CA ASP A 77 1.61 12.07 13.63
C ASP A 77 0.11 12.19 13.37
N GLY A 78 -0.41 13.41 13.44
CA GLY A 78 -1.80 13.72 13.11
C GLY A 78 -2.10 13.45 11.64
N MET A 79 -1.27 13.97 10.75
CA MET A 79 -1.36 13.77 9.31
C MET A 79 -1.31 12.28 8.96
N ARG A 80 -0.36 11.52 9.51
CA ARG A 80 -0.25 10.08 9.26
C ARG A 80 -1.51 9.32 9.67
N ARG A 81 -2.14 9.71 10.79
CA ARG A 81 -3.41 9.10 11.24
C ARG A 81 -4.55 9.41 10.27
N ILE A 82 -4.65 10.66 9.81
CA ILE A 82 -5.66 11.10 8.84
C ILE A 82 -5.47 10.39 7.49
N GLU A 83 -4.23 10.29 6.98
CA GLU A 83 -3.91 9.55 5.75
C GLU A 83 -4.31 8.07 5.85
N THR A 84 -4.03 7.43 6.99
CA THR A 84 -4.43 6.04 7.26
C THR A 84 -5.95 5.88 7.27
N GLN A 85 -6.65 6.82 7.89
CA GLN A 85 -8.11 6.86 7.91
C GLN A 85 -8.71 7.06 6.50
N MET A 86 -8.06 7.86 5.67
CA MET A 86 -8.44 8.03 4.27
C MET A 86 -8.37 6.70 3.50
N PHE A 87 -7.29 5.95 3.65
CA PHE A 87 -7.17 4.62 3.03
C PHE A 87 -8.24 3.64 3.51
N HIS A 88 -8.61 3.72 4.79
CA HIS A 88 -9.70 2.90 5.33
C HIS A 88 -11.02 3.20 4.59
N PHE A 89 -11.40 4.47 4.41
CA PHE A 89 -12.63 4.82 3.68
C PHE A 89 -12.60 4.48 2.19
N MET A 90 -11.42 4.55 1.56
CA MET A 90 -11.26 4.11 0.18
C MET A 90 -11.53 2.61 0.02
N THR A 91 -11.11 1.80 1.00
CA THR A 91 -11.26 0.34 0.96
C THR A 91 -12.61 -0.16 1.48
N SER A 92 -13.28 0.58 2.37
CA SER A 92 -14.58 0.21 2.94
C SER A 92 -15.79 0.47 2.05
N ALA A 93 -15.59 0.91 0.80
CA ALA A 93 -16.65 1.30 -0.14
C ALA A 93 -17.61 2.40 0.37
N THR A 94 -17.20 3.16 1.39
CA THR A 94 -17.96 4.29 1.94
C THR A 94 -17.62 5.55 1.16
N HIS A 95 -18.02 5.58 -0.11
CA HIS A 95 -17.73 6.69 -1.00
C HIS A 95 -18.84 6.95 -2.02
N THR A 96 -18.95 8.20 -2.45
CA THR A 96 -19.92 8.65 -3.44
C THR A 96 -19.24 9.54 -4.47
N ALA A 97 -19.84 9.70 -5.65
CA ALA A 97 -19.39 10.73 -6.58
C ALA A 97 -19.66 12.12 -5.97
N MET A 98 -18.73 13.06 -6.17
CA MET A 98 -19.00 14.45 -5.78
C MET A 98 -20.17 15.02 -6.57
N THR A 99 -21.06 15.74 -5.87
CA THR A 99 -22.18 16.44 -6.48
C THR A 99 -21.78 17.86 -6.88
N GLY A 100 -22.61 18.54 -7.67
CA GLY A 100 -22.38 19.95 -8.02
C GLY A 100 -22.29 20.87 -6.80
N GLY A 101 -23.00 20.56 -5.72
CA GLY A 101 -22.90 21.29 -4.45
C GLY A 101 -21.57 21.07 -3.74
N ASP A 102 -21.00 19.87 -3.83
CA ASP A 102 -19.67 19.60 -3.27
C ASP A 102 -18.58 20.36 -4.04
N HIS A 103 -18.69 20.45 -5.36
CA HIS A 103 -17.71 21.18 -6.19
C HIS A 103 -17.64 22.68 -5.87
N ALA A 104 -18.75 23.30 -5.44
CA ALA A 104 -18.80 24.73 -5.14
C ALA A 104 -17.91 25.13 -3.95
N HIS A 105 -17.55 24.18 -3.08
CA HIS A 105 -16.79 24.44 -1.87
C HIS A 105 -15.30 24.12 -2.02
N VAL A 106 -14.90 23.46 -3.10
CA VAL A 106 -13.50 23.08 -3.38
C VAL A 106 -12.75 24.28 -3.95
N SER A 107 -11.48 24.46 -3.57
CA SER A 107 -10.68 25.55 -4.11
C SER A 107 -10.51 25.45 -5.63
N HIS A 108 -10.40 26.60 -6.29
CA HIS A 108 -10.18 26.67 -7.72
C HIS A 108 -8.91 25.92 -8.17
N TYR A 109 -7.87 25.92 -7.33
CA TYR A 109 -6.65 25.16 -7.59
C TYR A 109 -6.91 23.66 -7.63
N VAL A 110 -7.64 23.12 -6.65
CA VAL A 110 -7.92 21.68 -6.61
C VAL A 110 -8.75 21.27 -7.81
N TYR A 111 -9.83 22.00 -8.09
CA TYR A 111 -10.75 21.66 -9.18
C TYR A 111 -10.09 21.76 -10.57
N ASN A 112 -9.36 22.85 -10.86
CA ASN A 112 -8.84 23.11 -12.21
C ASN A 112 -7.39 22.66 -12.43
N LYS A 113 -6.65 22.29 -11.38
CA LYS A 113 -5.24 21.90 -11.50
C LYS A 113 -4.95 20.55 -10.87
N HIS A 114 -5.24 20.37 -9.58
CA HIS A 114 -4.83 19.17 -8.86
C HIS A 114 -5.61 17.94 -9.34
N CYS A 115 -6.93 17.98 -9.26
CA CYS A 115 -7.85 16.92 -9.68
C CYS A 115 -8.33 17.05 -11.13
N ALA A 116 -7.69 17.91 -11.93
CA ALA A 116 -8.07 18.12 -13.31
C ALA A 116 -8.06 16.80 -14.08
N HIS A 117 -9.15 16.52 -14.81
CA HIS A 117 -9.35 15.31 -15.62
C HIS A 117 -9.55 14.00 -14.83
N GLU A 118 -9.64 14.04 -13.50
CA GLU A 118 -9.86 12.85 -12.67
C GLU A 118 -11.34 12.71 -12.26
N HIS A 119 -11.76 11.50 -11.94
CA HIS A 119 -13.07 11.27 -11.32
C HIS A 119 -13.02 11.66 -9.84
N MET A 120 -13.83 12.66 -9.47
CA MET A 120 -13.87 13.17 -8.09
C MET A 120 -14.80 12.33 -7.22
N ILE A 121 -14.23 11.70 -6.20
CA ILE A 121 -14.90 10.78 -5.29
C ILE A 121 -14.85 11.35 -3.87
N LYS A 122 -16.02 11.51 -3.25
CA LYS A 122 -16.15 11.91 -1.85
C LYS A 122 -16.16 10.68 -0.95
N LEU A 123 -15.27 10.65 0.03
CA LEU A 123 -15.25 9.65 1.09
C LEU A 123 -16.24 10.07 2.18
N VAL A 124 -17.07 9.13 2.62
CA VAL A 124 -18.07 9.33 3.65
C VAL A 124 -17.50 8.82 4.97
N GLN A 125 -17.26 9.75 5.89
CA GLN A 125 -16.90 9.49 7.28
C GLN A 125 -18.10 8.96 8.07
#